data_AF-Q6BSG5-F1
#
_entry.id   AF-Q6BSG5-F1
#
_cell.length_a   1.000
_cell.length_b   1.000
_cell.length_c   1.000
_cell.angle_alpha   90.00
_cell.angle_beta   90.00
_cell.angle_gamma   90.00
#
_symmetry.space_group_name_H-M   'P 1'
#
loop_
_entity.id
_entity.type
_entity.pdbx_description
1 polymer ?
#
loop_
_entity_poly.entity_id
_entity_poly.type
_entity_poly.pdbx_seq_one_letter_code
_entity_poly.pdbx_strand_id
1 'polypeptide(L)'
;MNDLQYQSIGSNDNNKCSVFEGASKINFAFSVLITIGIIVSYLPQYRRIYIKKTSEGLSTNFLFLGSCSSIFTLTNIILVSSKARHCCYIGALNFFNCLNSQLNLIQIGIQCTCAILILVVVLLQTRYSIKQDKDEYARIVTVGKFVALHGIISIIEVFTGLYTNRTLLLTIAQINGLLSALLTMMKYVPQITTTYRLKHPGTLSIGMMCIQTPGGFIFTMTLFFTKGSHWSSWVSYLVAALLQGTLLLLCIYYEYIRNEGITSEILERREIDRNIIQNLDGINNDDSETDVLIRS
;
A
#
# COMPACT_ATOMS: atom_id res chain seq x y z
N MET A 1 52.38 -0.01 9.74
CA MET A 1 51.51 1.15 9.45
C MET A 1 50.09 0.73 9.01
N ASN A 2 49.63 -0.49 9.33
CA ASN A 2 48.35 -1.03 8.84
C ASN A 2 47.30 -1.30 9.96
N ASP A 3 47.72 -1.48 11.21
CA ASP A 3 46.76 -1.76 12.30
C ASP A 3 46.08 -0.50 12.86
N LEU A 4 46.80 0.63 12.96
CA LEU A 4 46.25 1.89 13.48
C LEU A 4 45.21 2.52 12.54
N GLN A 5 45.31 2.33 11.22
CA GLN A 5 44.26 2.77 10.29
C GLN A 5 43.04 1.84 10.31
N TYR A 6 43.21 0.53 10.48
CA TYR A 6 42.09 -0.41 10.62
C TYR A 6 41.32 -0.16 11.93
N GLN A 7 42.02 0.07 13.04
CA GLN A 7 41.40 0.44 14.32
C GLN A 7 40.73 1.82 14.27
N SER A 8 41.32 2.79 13.57
CA SER A 8 40.72 4.11 13.35
C SER A 8 39.41 4.03 12.56
N ILE A 9 39.40 3.28 11.45
CA ILE A 9 38.19 3.09 10.61
C ILE A 9 37.11 2.31 11.38
N GLY A 10 37.47 1.23 12.06
CA GLY A 10 36.54 0.44 12.89
C GLY A 10 35.96 1.22 14.07
N SER A 11 36.75 2.10 14.71
CA SER A 11 36.27 2.96 15.80
C SER A 11 35.31 4.04 15.30
N ASN A 12 35.54 4.60 14.12
CA ASN A 12 34.71 5.65 13.53
C ASN A 12 33.36 5.11 13.04
N ASP A 13 33.33 3.88 12.50
CA ASP A 13 32.09 3.25 12.04
C ASP A 13 31.25 2.71 13.21
N ASN A 14 31.88 2.15 14.26
CA ASN A 14 31.18 1.79 15.49
C ASN A 14 30.54 3.03 16.16
N ASN A 15 31.24 4.16 16.18
CA ASN A 15 30.70 5.40 16.75
C ASN A 15 29.49 5.94 15.96
N LYS A 16 29.42 5.69 14.64
CA LYS A 16 28.28 6.06 13.79
C LYS A 16 27.07 5.12 13.92
N CYS A 17 27.28 3.88 14.37
CA CYS A 17 26.23 2.87 14.54
C CYS A 17 25.58 2.90 15.94
N SER A 18 26.23 3.54 16.91
CA SER A 18 25.72 3.74 18.28
C SER A 18 24.30 4.34 18.35
N VAL A 19 23.89 5.11 17.34
CA VAL A 19 22.53 5.69 17.23
C VAL A 19 21.41 4.64 17.19
N PHE A 20 21.72 3.40 16.83
CA PHE A 20 20.76 2.28 16.78
C PHE A 20 20.78 1.40 18.04
N GLU A 21 21.61 1.73 19.03
CA GLU A 21 21.67 1.00 20.29
C GLU A 21 20.59 1.46 21.30
N GLY A 22 20.35 0.66 22.33
CA GLY A 22 19.40 0.99 23.40
C GLY A 22 17.94 0.95 22.95
N ALA A 23 17.61 0.08 21.99
CA ALA A 23 16.28 0.05 21.40
C ALA A 23 15.18 -0.36 22.42
N SER A 24 14.02 0.30 22.35
CA SER A 24 12.91 0.08 23.29
C SER A 24 12.19 -1.24 23.03
N LYS A 25 12.11 -2.09 24.06
CA LYS A 25 11.33 -3.35 24.01
C LYS A 25 9.83 -3.10 23.86
N ILE A 26 9.32 -2.00 24.42
CA ILE A 26 7.91 -1.63 24.32
C ILE A 26 7.57 -1.22 22.89
N ASN A 27 8.39 -0.35 22.28
CA ASN A 27 8.18 0.06 20.88
C ASN A 27 8.31 -1.14 19.95
N PHE A 28 9.27 -2.04 20.21
CA PHE A 28 9.40 -3.29 19.48
C PHE A 28 8.13 -4.13 19.53
N ALA A 29 7.53 -4.31 20.72
CA ALA A 29 6.29 -5.06 20.87
C ALA A 29 5.12 -4.43 20.09
N PHE A 30 4.93 -3.11 20.19
CA PHE A 30 3.92 -2.41 19.40
C PHE A 30 4.15 -2.55 17.90
N SER A 31 5.39 -2.41 17.45
CA SER A 31 5.74 -2.59 16.04
C SER A 31 5.42 -4.00 15.55
N VAL A 32 5.73 -5.05 16.32
CA VAL A 32 5.37 -6.43 15.94
C VAL A 32 3.85 -6.61 15.85
N LEU A 33 3.10 -6.09 16.82
CA LEU A 33 1.63 -6.13 16.80
C LEU A 33 1.05 -5.39 15.59
N ILE A 34 1.59 -4.22 15.25
CA ILE A 34 1.22 -3.47 14.05
C ILE A 34 1.51 -4.29 12.80
N THR A 35 2.68 -4.94 12.70
CA THR A 35 3.03 -5.79 11.54
C THR A 35 2.02 -6.91 11.33
N ILE A 36 1.61 -7.58 12.41
CA ILE A 36 0.56 -8.62 12.35
C ILE A 36 -0.78 -8.00 11.93
N GLY A 37 -1.13 -6.86 12.53
CA GLY A 37 -2.34 -6.10 12.21
C GLY A 37 -2.41 -5.69 10.73
N ILE A 38 -1.28 -5.33 10.11
CA ILE A 38 -1.19 -5.05 8.67
C ILE A 38 -1.67 -6.26 7.89
N ILE A 39 -1.09 -7.44 8.09
CA ILE A 39 -1.47 -8.66 7.33
C ILE A 39 -2.96 -8.97 7.51
N VAL A 40 -3.44 -8.98 8.76
CA VAL A 40 -4.84 -9.26 9.09
C VAL A 40 -5.78 -8.26 8.42
N SER A 41 -5.39 -6.98 8.33
CA SER A 41 -6.22 -5.94 7.74
C SER A 41 -6.53 -6.12 6.26
N TYR A 42 -5.67 -6.81 5.50
CA TYR A 42 -5.88 -7.06 4.07
C TYR A 42 -6.78 -8.29 3.80
N LEU A 43 -6.93 -9.20 4.77
CA LEU A 43 -7.70 -10.44 4.60
C LEU A 43 -9.17 -10.20 4.20
N PRO A 44 -9.92 -9.23 4.78
CA PRO A 44 -11.28 -8.94 4.36
C PRO A 44 -11.37 -8.60 2.87
N GLN A 45 -10.39 -7.85 2.36
CA GLN A 45 -10.36 -7.44 0.97
C GLN A 45 -10.04 -8.60 0.03
N TYR A 46 -9.06 -9.45 0.36
CA TYR A 46 -8.76 -10.64 -0.43
C TYR A 46 -9.94 -11.61 -0.47
N ARG A 47 -10.56 -11.85 0.70
CA ARG A 47 -11.77 -12.69 0.80
C ARG A 47 -12.89 -12.15 -0.07
N ARG A 48 -13.15 -10.83 -0.04
CA ARG A 48 -14.16 -10.19 -0.88
C ARG A 48 -13.92 -10.45 -2.36
N ILE A 49 -12.70 -10.19 -2.86
CA ILE A 49 -12.38 -10.38 -4.29
C ILE A 49 -12.50 -11.86 -4.68
N TYR A 50 -11.99 -12.76 -3.84
CA TYR A 50 -12.02 -14.19 -4.11
C TYR A 50 -13.45 -14.75 -4.22
N ILE A 51 -14.37 -14.31 -3.35
CA ILE A 51 -15.76 -14.76 -3.34
C ILE A 51 -16.56 -14.09 -4.46
N LYS A 52 -16.43 -12.77 -4.62
CA LYS A 52 -17.27 -12.02 -5.56
C LYS A 52 -16.86 -12.24 -7.02
N LYS A 53 -15.58 -12.53 -7.29
CA LYS A 53 -15.03 -12.69 -8.65
C LYS A 53 -15.34 -11.49 -9.56
N THR A 54 -15.40 -10.30 -8.99
CA THR A 54 -15.59 -9.05 -9.73
C THR A 54 -14.86 -7.93 -9.00
N SER A 55 -14.42 -6.92 -9.75
CA SER A 55 -13.90 -5.67 -9.21
C SER A 55 -15.00 -4.68 -8.90
N GLU A 56 -16.27 -5.03 -9.13
CA GLU A 56 -17.39 -4.15 -8.82
C GLU A 56 -17.28 -3.62 -7.40
N GLY A 57 -17.44 -2.32 -7.28
CA GLY A 57 -17.17 -1.68 -6.02
C GLY A 57 -15.67 -1.61 -5.67
N LEU A 58 -14.70 -1.58 -6.60
CA LEU A 58 -13.29 -1.20 -6.36
C LEU A 58 -12.88 -0.05 -7.29
N SER A 59 -12.44 1.07 -6.73
CA SER A 59 -12.01 2.22 -7.52
C SER A 59 -10.67 1.96 -8.21
N THR A 60 -10.67 2.00 -9.54
CA THR A 60 -9.47 1.88 -10.39
C THR A 60 -8.44 2.96 -10.07
N ASN A 61 -8.89 4.20 -9.84
CA ASN A 61 -8.03 5.31 -9.44
C ASN A 61 -7.40 5.06 -8.07
N PHE A 62 -8.16 4.51 -7.13
CA PHE A 62 -7.63 4.18 -5.81
C PHE A 62 -6.59 3.04 -5.88
N LEU A 63 -6.83 2.03 -6.72
CA LEU A 63 -5.87 0.95 -6.98
C LEU A 63 -4.57 1.50 -7.59
N PHE A 64 -4.67 2.37 -8.60
CA PHE A 64 -3.50 2.96 -9.26
C PHE A 64 -2.71 3.87 -8.32
N LEU A 65 -3.34 4.91 -7.77
CA LEU A 65 -2.68 5.89 -6.92
C LEU A 65 -2.15 5.25 -5.62
N GLY A 66 -2.91 4.30 -5.06
CA GLY A 66 -2.51 3.55 -3.87
C GLY A 66 -1.30 2.66 -4.13
N SER A 67 -1.25 1.97 -5.27
CA SER A 67 -0.10 1.14 -5.64
C SER A 67 1.15 1.98 -5.88
N CYS A 68 1.05 3.08 -6.64
CA CYS A 68 2.18 3.96 -6.90
C CYS A 68 2.70 4.63 -5.63
N SER A 69 1.82 5.13 -4.76
CA SER A 69 2.22 5.69 -3.46
C SER A 69 2.92 4.63 -2.59
N SER A 70 2.44 3.38 -2.58
CA SER A 70 3.06 2.30 -1.82
C SER A 70 4.48 1.98 -2.31
N ILE A 71 4.68 1.91 -3.63
CA ILE A 71 5.99 1.69 -4.24
C ILE A 71 6.96 2.83 -3.89
N PHE A 72 6.54 4.09 -4.03
CA PHE A 72 7.36 5.24 -3.63
C PHE A 72 7.75 5.20 -2.14
N THR A 73 6.81 4.83 -1.26
CA THR A 73 7.08 4.67 0.17
C THR A 73 8.10 3.56 0.42
N LEU A 74 7.99 2.44 -0.30
CA LEU A 74 8.93 1.33 -0.20
C LEU A 74 10.34 1.72 -0.68
N THR A 75 10.47 2.38 -1.84
CA THR A 75 11.74 2.91 -2.34
C THR A 75 12.38 3.83 -1.30
N ASN A 76 11.61 4.78 -0.75
CA ASN A 76 12.08 5.71 0.27
C ASN A 76 12.64 4.97 1.49
N ILE A 77 11.87 4.06 2.10
CA ILE A 77 12.30 3.41 3.33
C ILE A 77 13.49 2.48 3.10
N ILE A 78 13.56 1.79 1.95
CA ILE A 78 14.74 0.99 1.56
C ILE A 78 15.97 1.90 1.58
N LEU A 79 15.94 3.04 0.89
CA LEU A 79 17.11 3.93 0.80
C LEU A 79 17.46 4.56 2.16
N VAL A 80 16.47 5.04 2.93
CA VAL A 80 16.69 5.66 4.25
C VAL A 80 17.32 4.68 5.25
N SER A 81 16.86 3.42 5.27
CA SER A 81 17.37 2.39 6.20
C SER A 81 18.69 1.75 5.78
N SER A 82 19.32 2.20 4.68
CA SER A 82 20.63 1.72 4.20
C SER A 82 21.74 1.75 5.25
N LYS A 83 21.85 2.84 6.01
CA LYS A 83 22.86 2.97 7.08
C LYS A 83 22.67 1.91 8.17
N ALA A 84 21.43 1.69 8.59
CA ALA A 84 21.10 0.69 9.61
C ALA A 84 21.44 -0.73 9.12
N ARG A 85 21.12 -1.06 7.85
CA ARG A 85 21.50 -2.34 7.24
C ARG A 85 23.01 -2.55 7.18
N HIS A 86 23.76 -1.49 6.87
CA HIS A 86 25.22 -1.56 6.87
C HIS A 86 25.77 -1.86 8.28
N CYS A 87 25.28 -1.18 9.32
CA CYS A 87 25.65 -1.45 10.71
C CYS A 87 25.35 -2.89 11.16
N CYS A 88 24.22 -3.45 10.70
CA CYS A 88 23.89 -4.86 10.91
C CYS A 88 24.89 -5.80 10.19
N TYR A 89 25.21 -5.50 8.93
CA TYR A 89 26.07 -6.35 8.10
C TYR A 89 27.49 -6.45 8.65
N ILE A 90 28.06 -5.35 9.15
CA ILE A 90 29.40 -5.33 9.73
C ILE A 90 29.47 -5.88 11.16
N GLY A 91 28.34 -6.30 11.74
CA GLY A 91 28.27 -6.85 13.09
C GLY A 91 28.40 -5.82 14.22
N ALA A 92 28.22 -4.52 13.94
CA ALA A 92 28.31 -3.45 14.94
C ALA A 92 27.11 -3.43 15.91
N LEU A 93 26.03 -4.14 15.60
CA LEU A 93 24.81 -4.23 16.41
C LEU A 93 24.54 -5.68 16.80
N ASN A 94 24.09 -5.91 18.03
CA ASN A 94 23.53 -7.20 18.41
C ASN A 94 22.22 -7.49 17.64
N PHE A 95 21.78 -8.75 17.66
CA PHE A 95 20.59 -9.21 16.94
C PHE A 95 19.33 -8.36 17.24
N PHE A 96 19.08 -8.04 18.51
CA PHE A 96 17.88 -7.29 18.90
C PHE A 96 17.90 -5.85 18.36
N ASN A 97 19.01 -5.13 18.53
CA ASN A 97 19.17 -3.77 18.02
C ASN A 97 19.13 -3.74 16.48
N CYS A 98 19.75 -4.73 15.83
CA CYS A 98 19.69 -4.86 14.38
C CYS A 98 18.25 -5.07 13.91
N LEU A 99 17.52 -6.04 14.47
CA LEU A 99 16.13 -6.31 14.10
C LEU A 99 15.23 -5.09 14.34
N ASN A 100 15.40 -4.42 15.49
CA ASN A 100 14.64 -3.22 15.83
C ASN A 100 14.88 -2.09 14.81
N SER A 101 16.13 -1.90 14.39
CA SER A 101 16.50 -0.90 13.37
C SER A 101 15.87 -1.14 12.00
N GLN A 102 15.41 -2.36 11.71
CA GLN A 102 14.80 -2.75 10.44
C GLN A 102 13.26 -2.86 10.49
N LEU A 103 12.63 -2.64 11.65
CA LEU A 103 11.18 -2.86 11.80
C LEU A 103 10.34 -2.02 10.85
N ASN A 104 10.65 -0.74 10.68
CA ASN A 104 9.88 0.14 9.77
C ASN A 104 10.01 -0.32 8.31
N LEU A 105 11.20 -0.80 7.90
CA LEU A 105 11.41 -1.37 6.58
C LEU A 105 10.55 -2.63 6.38
N ILE A 106 10.53 -3.51 7.38
CA ILE A 106 9.73 -4.76 7.34
C ILE A 106 8.22 -4.42 7.28
N GLN A 107 7.74 -3.52 8.13
CA GLN A 107 6.34 -3.12 8.18
C GLN A 107 5.84 -2.52 6.87
N ILE A 108 6.56 -1.52 6.36
CA ILE A 108 6.21 -0.84 5.11
C ILE A 108 6.37 -1.79 3.92
N GLY A 109 7.38 -2.67 3.94
CA GLY A 109 7.56 -3.73 2.95
C GLY A 109 6.36 -4.66 2.88
N ILE A 110 5.93 -5.20 4.02
CA ILE A 110 4.74 -6.06 4.10
C ILE A 110 3.50 -5.31 3.65
N GLN A 111 3.30 -4.07 4.09
CA GLN A 111 2.16 -3.25 3.68
C GLN A 111 2.13 -3.02 2.16
N CYS A 112 3.27 -2.69 1.55
CA CYS A 112 3.38 -2.51 0.11
C CYS A 112 3.08 -3.82 -0.63
N THR A 113 3.67 -4.95 -0.21
CA THR A 113 3.39 -6.26 -0.79
C THR A 113 1.90 -6.59 -0.72
N CYS A 114 1.28 -6.44 0.45
CA CYS A 114 -0.14 -6.70 0.62
C CYS A 114 -1.01 -5.77 -0.26
N ALA A 115 -0.66 -4.49 -0.38
CA ALA A 115 -1.36 -3.55 -1.25
C ALA A 115 -1.29 -3.94 -2.73
N ILE A 116 -0.10 -4.28 -3.24
CA ILE A 116 0.08 -4.71 -4.63
C ILE A 116 -0.63 -6.05 -4.88
N LEU A 117 -0.64 -6.95 -3.90
CA LEU A 117 -1.37 -8.22 -4.01
C LEU A 117 -2.88 -8.03 -4.21
N ILE A 118 -3.49 -6.92 -3.74
CA ILE A 118 -4.89 -6.63 -4.08
C ILE A 118 -5.05 -6.55 -5.60
N LEU A 119 -4.20 -5.76 -6.28
CA LEU A 119 -4.28 -5.58 -7.74
C LEU A 119 -4.03 -6.89 -8.47
N VAL A 120 -3.04 -7.68 -8.02
CA VAL A 120 -2.74 -9.00 -8.60
C VAL A 120 -3.94 -9.94 -8.45
N VAL A 121 -4.53 -10.02 -7.25
CA VAL A 121 -5.69 -10.88 -6.99
C VAL A 121 -6.89 -10.42 -7.81
N VAL A 122 -7.15 -9.12 -7.96
CA VAL A 122 -8.20 -8.63 -8.86
C VAL A 122 -7.96 -9.13 -10.29
N LEU A 123 -6.78 -8.85 -10.86
CA LEU A 123 -6.43 -9.26 -12.22
C LEU A 123 -6.59 -10.76 -12.45
N LEU A 124 -6.19 -11.60 -11.49
CA LEU A 124 -6.29 -13.05 -11.61
C LEU A 124 -7.71 -13.56 -11.44
N GLN A 125 -8.46 -13.03 -10.47
CA GLN A 125 -9.77 -13.56 -10.11
C GLN A 125 -10.90 -13.05 -10.99
N THR A 126 -10.73 -11.92 -11.70
CA THR A 126 -11.79 -11.32 -12.52
C THR A 126 -11.60 -11.53 -14.03
N ARG A 127 -10.43 -12.01 -14.48
CA ARG A 127 -10.07 -12.14 -15.91
C ARG A 127 -11.11 -12.83 -16.80
N TYR A 128 -11.70 -13.92 -16.30
CA TYR A 128 -12.66 -14.74 -17.05
C TYR A 128 -14.02 -14.81 -16.33
N SER A 129 -14.28 -13.85 -15.44
CA SER A 129 -15.52 -13.85 -14.67
C SER A 129 -16.64 -13.25 -15.49
N ILE A 130 -17.76 -13.98 -15.60
CA ILE A 130 -18.99 -13.46 -16.21
C ILE A 130 -19.57 -12.24 -15.47
N LYS A 131 -19.19 -12.06 -14.19
CA LYS A 131 -19.65 -10.96 -13.33
C LYS A 131 -18.89 -9.65 -13.53
N GLN A 132 -17.82 -9.69 -14.32
CA GLN A 132 -16.90 -8.58 -14.48
C GLN A 132 -17.29 -7.73 -15.69
N ASP A 133 -17.32 -6.41 -15.52
CA ASP A 133 -17.38 -5.49 -16.65
C ASP A 133 -16.06 -5.55 -17.45
N LYS A 134 -16.17 -5.83 -18.77
CA LYS A 134 -15.03 -6.04 -19.67
C LYS A 134 -14.21 -4.76 -19.85
N ASP A 135 -14.87 -3.61 -19.94
CA ASP A 135 -14.21 -2.32 -20.10
C ASP A 135 -13.45 -1.92 -18.81
N GLU A 136 -14.05 -2.15 -17.65
CA GLU A 136 -13.39 -1.98 -16.36
C GLU A 136 -12.18 -2.89 -16.22
N TYR A 137 -12.31 -4.15 -16.61
CA TYR A 137 -11.18 -5.07 -16.58
C TYR A 137 -10.02 -4.57 -17.46
N ALA A 138 -10.30 -4.06 -18.66
CA ALA A 138 -9.28 -3.48 -19.54
C ALA A 138 -8.58 -2.26 -18.91
N ARG A 139 -9.33 -1.40 -18.19
CA ARG A 139 -8.75 -0.29 -17.41
C ARG A 139 -7.85 -0.81 -16.29
N ILE A 140 -8.26 -1.85 -15.56
CA ILE A 140 -7.46 -2.46 -14.48
C ILE A 140 -6.18 -3.11 -15.04
N VAL A 141 -6.24 -3.77 -16.20
CA VAL A 141 -5.05 -4.31 -16.88
C VAL A 141 -4.07 -3.19 -17.23
N THR A 142 -4.57 -2.07 -17.72
CA THR A 142 -3.75 -0.88 -18.02
C THR A 142 -3.09 -0.33 -16.75
N VAL A 143 -3.84 -0.21 -15.65
CA VAL A 143 -3.31 0.14 -14.33
C VAL A 143 -2.20 -0.84 -13.91
N GLY A 144 -2.42 -2.14 -14.08
CA GLY A 144 -1.44 -3.20 -13.80
C GLY A 144 -0.13 -3.00 -14.55
N LYS A 145 -0.19 -2.67 -15.84
CA LYS A 145 1.00 -2.39 -16.66
C LYS A 145 1.77 -1.16 -16.16
N PHE A 146 1.08 -0.07 -15.84
CA PHE A 146 1.72 1.13 -15.30
C PHE A 146 2.36 0.88 -13.93
N VAL A 147 1.69 0.15 -13.05
CA VAL A 147 2.22 -0.22 -11.73
C VAL A 147 3.44 -1.12 -11.86
N ALA A 148 3.42 -2.10 -12.78
CA ALA A 148 4.57 -2.96 -13.05
C ALA A 148 5.78 -2.17 -13.59
N LEU A 149 5.54 -1.25 -14.55
CA LEU A 149 6.58 -0.35 -15.06
C LEU A 149 7.17 0.52 -13.94
N HIS A 150 6.32 1.11 -13.10
CA HIS A 150 6.76 1.90 -11.96
C HIS A 150 7.59 1.06 -10.97
N GLY A 151 7.20 -0.20 -10.71
CA GLY A 151 8.00 -1.13 -9.91
C GLY A 151 9.40 -1.36 -10.48
N ILE A 152 9.54 -1.52 -11.80
CA ILE A 152 10.84 -1.65 -12.47
C ILE A 152 11.68 -0.37 -12.30
N ILE A 153 11.08 0.80 -12.50
CA ILE A 153 11.76 2.09 -12.30
C ILE A 153 12.23 2.24 -10.85
N SER A 154 11.38 1.91 -9.87
CA SER A 154 11.72 1.94 -8.45
C SER A 154 12.90 1.02 -8.12
N ILE A 155 12.98 -0.18 -8.72
CA ILE A 155 14.14 -1.06 -8.57
C ILE A 155 15.42 -0.38 -9.08
N ILE A 156 15.37 0.25 -10.26
CA ILE A 156 16.52 0.98 -10.83
C ILE A 156 16.93 2.14 -9.91
N GLU A 157 15.97 2.89 -9.36
CA GLU A 157 16.22 3.96 -8.39
C GLU A 157 16.90 3.44 -7.13
N VAL A 158 16.45 2.30 -6.59
CA VAL A 158 17.07 1.65 -5.43
C VAL A 158 18.52 1.27 -5.73
N PHE A 159 18.79 0.59 -6.85
CA PHE A 159 20.15 0.24 -7.26
C PHE A 159 21.02 1.49 -7.42
N THR A 160 20.53 2.48 -8.17
CA THR A 160 21.27 3.73 -8.41
C THR A 160 21.61 4.44 -7.10
N GLY A 161 20.63 4.53 -6.19
CA GLY A 161 20.82 5.15 -4.88
C GLY A 161 21.83 4.41 -4.00
N LEU A 162 21.78 3.08 -3.95
CA LEU A 162 22.66 2.29 -3.07
C LEU A 162 24.12 2.22 -3.56
N TYR A 163 24.36 2.28 -4.88
CA TYR A 163 25.69 2.02 -5.45
C TYR A 163 26.44 3.27 -5.95
N THR A 164 25.83 4.46 -5.91
CA THR A 164 26.45 5.68 -6.46
C THR A 164 27.15 6.52 -5.39
N ASN A 165 26.41 7.39 -4.68
CA ASN A 165 26.95 8.22 -3.61
C ASN A 165 25.84 8.61 -2.62
N ARG A 166 26.25 9.07 -1.44
CA ARG A 166 25.32 9.38 -0.34
C ARG A 166 24.33 10.50 -0.67
N THR A 167 24.76 11.50 -1.44
CA THR A 167 23.89 12.62 -1.84
C THR A 167 22.76 12.14 -2.74
N LEU A 168 23.08 11.39 -3.79
CA LEU A 168 22.08 10.86 -4.72
C LEU A 168 21.11 9.91 -4.01
N LEU A 169 21.62 9.04 -3.14
CA LEU A 169 20.80 8.15 -2.30
C LEU A 169 19.73 8.95 -1.52
N LEU A 170 20.16 10.01 -0.84
CA LEU A 170 19.26 10.84 -0.04
C LEU A 170 18.28 11.63 -0.89
N THR A 171 18.72 12.17 -2.04
CA THR A 171 17.86 12.88 -2.98
C THR A 171 16.75 11.99 -3.51
N ILE A 172 17.08 10.79 -4.01
CA ILE A 172 16.09 9.82 -4.51
C ILE A 172 15.11 9.46 -3.40
N ALA A 173 15.61 9.17 -2.19
CA ALA A 173 14.78 8.86 -1.05
C ALA A 173 13.79 9.99 -0.73
N GLN A 174 14.26 11.24 -0.64
CA GLN A 174 13.43 12.40 -0.32
C GLN A 174 12.35 12.66 -1.38
N ILE A 175 12.70 12.59 -2.66
CA ILE A 175 11.75 12.76 -3.77
C ILE A 175 10.66 11.68 -3.71
N ASN A 176 11.04 10.41 -3.52
CA ASN A 176 10.10 9.31 -3.37
C ASN A 176 9.16 9.52 -2.16
N GLY A 177 9.69 9.98 -1.03
CA GLY A 177 8.90 10.30 0.15
C GLY A 177 7.87 11.40 -0.13
N LEU A 178 8.26 12.46 -0.84
CA LEU A 178 7.38 13.57 -1.21
C LEU A 178 6.30 13.14 -2.22
N LEU A 179 6.68 12.38 -3.25
CA LEU A 179 5.75 11.88 -4.26
C LEU A 179 4.72 10.93 -3.64
N SER A 180 5.13 10.05 -2.72
CA SER A 180 4.19 9.19 -1.99
C SER A 180 3.17 10.01 -1.19
N ALA A 181 3.62 11.03 -0.46
CA ALA A 181 2.74 11.90 0.31
C ALA A 181 1.76 12.66 -0.60
N LEU A 182 2.23 13.18 -1.72
CA LEU A 182 1.40 13.87 -2.72
C LEU A 182 0.32 12.93 -3.28
N LEU A 183 0.70 11.73 -3.73
CA LEU A 183 -0.26 10.75 -4.24
C LEU A 183 -1.28 10.32 -3.18
N THR A 184 -0.86 10.22 -1.91
CA THR A 184 -1.75 9.94 -0.78
C THR A 184 -2.83 11.02 -0.65
N MET A 185 -2.46 12.30 -0.73
CA MET A 185 -3.41 13.42 -0.73
C MET A 185 -4.34 13.36 -1.93
N MET A 186 -3.78 13.19 -3.14
CA MET A 186 -4.53 13.07 -4.39
C MET A 186 -5.48 11.88 -4.41
N LYS A 187 -5.20 10.82 -3.65
CA LYS A 187 -6.10 9.67 -3.52
C LYS A 187 -7.21 9.91 -2.51
N TYR A 188 -6.87 10.34 -1.28
CA TYR A 188 -7.86 10.42 -0.21
C TYR A 188 -8.77 11.64 -0.31
N VAL A 189 -8.27 12.82 -0.70
CA VAL A 189 -9.10 14.05 -0.73
C VAL A 189 -10.24 13.96 -1.76
N PRO A 190 -10.00 13.53 -3.02
CA PRO A 190 -11.07 13.34 -3.97
C PRO A 190 -12.04 12.25 -3.51
N GLN A 191 -11.55 11.16 -2.91
CA GLN A 191 -12.41 10.10 -2.41
C GLN A 191 -13.33 10.55 -1.28
N ILE A 192 -12.82 11.34 -0.32
CA ILE A 192 -13.63 11.97 0.74
C ILE A 192 -14.73 12.85 0.12
N THR A 193 -14.36 13.67 -0.87
CA THR A 193 -15.30 14.55 -1.56
C THR A 193 -16.39 13.76 -2.28
N THR A 194 -16.00 12.70 -2.99
CA THR A 194 -16.92 11.81 -3.70
C THR A 194 -17.86 11.10 -2.74
N THR A 195 -17.35 10.48 -1.67
CA THR A 195 -18.19 9.82 -0.66
C THR A 195 -19.14 10.83 0.02
N TYR A 196 -18.68 12.05 0.29
CA TYR A 196 -19.54 13.10 0.84
C TYR A 196 -20.63 13.56 -0.14
N ARG A 197 -20.34 13.64 -1.45
CA ARG A 197 -21.32 14.05 -2.48
C ARG A 197 -22.32 12.94 -2.80
N LEU A 198 -21.84 11.70 -2.94
CA LEU A 198 -22.66 10.53 -3.26
C LEU A 198 -23.48 10.03 -2.05
N LYS A 199 -23.17 10.49 -0.83
CA LYS A 199 -23.84 10.09 0.42
C LYS A 199 -23.81 8.58 0.66
N HIS A 200 -22.76 7.94 0.18
CA HIS A 200 -22.64 6.50 0.16
C HIS A 200 -21.15 6.10 0.05
N PRO A 201 -20.66 5.08 0.79
CA PRO A 201 -19.24 4.68 0.77
C PRO A 201 -18.78 4.14 -0.58
N GLY A 202 -19.73 3.62 -1.36
CA GLY A 202 -19.50 3.03 -2.67
C GLY A 202 -18.64 1.78 -2.56
N THR A 203 -17.39 1.95 -2.93
CA THR A 203 -16.45 0.91 -3.34
C THR A 203 -15.45 0.51 -2.24
N LEU A 204 -15.44 1.25 -1.13
CA LEU A 204 -14.34 1.16 -0.18
C LEU A 204 -14.48 -0.03 0.76
N SER A 205 -13.34 -0.65 1.07
CA SER A 205 -13.27 -1.74 2.04
C SER A 205 -13.34 -1.19 3.47
N ILE A 206 -14.56 -1.06 4.00
CA ILE A 206 -14.79 -0.58 5.37
C ILE A 206 -14.03 -1.47 6.37
N GLY A 207 -14.08 -2.80 6.20
CA GLY A 207 -13.40 -3.74 7.10
C GLY A 207 -11.88 -3.57 7.15
N MET A 208 -11.23 -3.39 6.00
CA MET A 208 -9.79 -3.09 5.92
C MET A 208 -9.47 -1.76 6.60
N MET A 209 -10.25 -0.71 6.31
CA MET A 209 -10.04 0.61 6.92
C MET A 209 -10.25 0.61 8.44
N CYS A 210 -11.22 -0.14 8.96
CA CYS A 210 -11.46 -0.26 10.41
C CYS A 210 -10.25 -0.81 11.17
N ILE A 211 -9.46 -1.70 10.57
CA ILE A 211 -8.26 -2.25 11.21
C ILE A 211 -7.06 -1.32 10.97
N GLN A 212 -6.92 -0.78 9.75
CA GLN A 212 -5.76 0.05 9.40
C GLN A 212 -5.78 1.43 10.03
N THR A 213 -6.93 2.08 10.13
CA THR A 213 -7.01 3.45 10.66
C THR A 213 -6.48 3.53 12.09
N PRO A 214 -6.95 2.72 13.06
CA PRO A 214 -6.38 2.70 14.40
C PRO A 214 -4.89 2.33 14.41
N GLY A 215 -4.49 1.33 13.61
CA GLY A 215 -3.09 0.93 13.46
C GLY A 215 -2.19 2.07 12.97
N GLY A 216 -2.67 2.89 12.03
CA GLY A 216 -1.96 4.04 11.50
C GLY A 216 -1.74 5.15 12.53
N PHE A 217 -2.72 5.38 13.42
CA PHE A 217 -2.55 6.29 14.54
C PHE A 217 -1.53 5.76 15.55
N ILE A 218 -1.62 4.47 15.93
CA ILE A 218 -0.65 3.85 16.85
C ILE A 218 0.75 3.89 16.23
N PHE A 219 0.90 3.56 14.94
CA PHE A 219 2.19 3.63 14.24
C PHE A 219 2.78 5.05 14.27
N THR A 220 1.99 6.05 13.92
CA THR A 220 2.39 7.47 14.01
C THR A 220 2.82 7.84 15.43
N MET A 221 2.07 7.37 16.44
CA MET A 221 2.37 7.58 17.85
C MET A 221 3.71 6.94 18.25
N THR A 222 4.02 5.73 17.78
CA THR A 222 5.33 5.09 18.04
C THR A 222 6.49 5.89 17.43
N LEU A 223 6.30 6.47 16.24
CA LEU A 223 7.31 7.34 15.63
C LEU A 223 7.47 8.65 16.42
N PHE A 224 6.36 9.26 16.83
CA PHE A 224 6.36 10.48 17.65
C PHE A 224 7.13 10.30 18.97
N PHE A 225 6.92 9.18 19.67
CA PHE A 225 7.60 8.89 20.94
C PHE A 225 8.99 8.27 20.78
N THR A 226 9.46 8.05 19.56
CA THR A 226 10.83 7.60 19.34
C THR A 226 11.80 8.72 19.72
N LYS A 227 12.78 8.41 20.57
CA LYS A 227 13.77 9.39 21.05
C LYS A 227 14.49 10.02 19.86
N GLY A 228 14.58 11.36 19.86
CA GLY A 228 15.23 12.12 18.79
C GLY A 228 14.42 12.19 17.49
N SER A 229 13.13 11.82 17.49
CA SER A 229 12.27 11.94 16.32
C SER A 229 12.03 13.41 15.96
N HIS A 230 12.20 13.73 14.69
CA HIS A 230 11.82 15.03 14.13
C HIS A 230 10.34 15.02 13.73
N TRP A 231 9.67 16.17 13.67
CA TRP A 231 8.26 16.21 13.24
C TRP A 231 8.03 15.68 11.82
N SER A 232 9.02 15.91 10.94
CA SER A 232 8.99 15.49 9.54
C SER A 232 9.02 13.97 9.35
N SER A 233 9.41 13.18 10.36
CA SER A 233 9.45 11.70 10.25
C SER A 233 8.11 11.03 10.55
N TRP A 234 7.15 11.73 11.19
CA TRP A 234 5.84 11.17 11.52
C TRP A 234 4.65 11.95 10.94
N VAL A 235 4.81 13.22 10.57
CA VAL A 235 3.70 14.08 10.12
C VAL A 235 2.97 13.55 8.88
N SER A 236 3.70 12.95 7.93
CA SER A 236 3.10 12.37 6.72
C SER A 236 2.19 11.17 7.06
N TYR A 237 2.60 10.35 8.02
CA TYR A 237 1.79 9.24 8.53
C TYR A 237 0.57 9.73 9.30
N LEU A 238 0.71 10.80 10.08
CA LEU A 238 -0.42 11.43 10.77
C LEU A 238 -1.47 11.95 9.77
N VAL A 239 -1.03 12.69 8.75
CA VAL A 239 -1.92 13.22 7.72
C VAL A 239 -2.64 12.09 6.98
N ALA A 240 -1.93 11.03 6.62
CA ALA A 240 -2.53 9.84 6.02
C ALA A 240 -3.59 9.19 6.95
N ALA A 241 -3.28 9.03 8.24
CA ALA A 241 -4.20 8.46 9.22
C ALA A 241 -5.45 9.33 9.43
N LEU A 242 -5.31 10.66 9.46
CA LEU A 242 -6.42 11.60 9.57
C LEU A 242 -7.33 11.57 8.34
N LEU A 243 -6.76 11.54 7.13
CA LEU A 243 -7.53 11.44 5.89
C LEU A 243 -8.28 10.12 5.79
N GLN A 244 -7.59 9.01 6.06
CA GLN A 244 -8.20 7.69 6.05
C GLN A 244 -9.26 7.54 7.14
N GLY A 245 -9.02 8.11 8.33
CA GLY A 245 -9.99 8.15 9.42
C GLY A 245 -11.23 8.96 9.08
N THR A 246 -11.06 10.13 8.46
CA THR A 246 -12.17 10.96 7.97
C THR A 246 -13.01 10.20 6.95
N LEU A 247 -12.37 9.54 5.99
CA LEU A 247 -13.06 8.73 4.99
C LEU A 247 -13.82 7.57 5.64
N LEU A 248 -13.19 6.86 6.59
CA LEU A 248 -13.82 5.77 7.33
C LEU A 248 -15.07 6.24 8.09
N LEU A 249 -15.00 7.38 8.78
CA LEU A 249 -16.14 7.95 9.49
C LEU A 249 -17.29 8.28 8.54
N LEU A 250 -17.00 8.86 7.38
CA LEU A 250 -18.03 9.09 6.36
C LEU A 250 -18.63 7.78 5.85
N CYS A 251 -17.80 6.77 5.60
CA CYS A 251 -18.28 5.45 5.18
C CYS A 251 -19.20 4.82 6.23
N ILE A 252 -18.82 4.85 7.51
CA ILE A 252 -19.65 4.31 8.60
C ILE A 252 -20.96 5.09 8.71
N TYR A 253 -20.90 6.42 8.66
CA TYR A 253 -22.07 7.28 8.79
C TYR A 253 -23.10 7.01 7.69
N TYR A 254 -22.67 6.96 6.43
CA TYR A 254 -23.60 6.76 5.32
C TYR A 254 -24.07 5.31 5.17
N GLU A 255 -23.24 4.31 5.51
CA GLU A 255 -23.64 2.91 5.37
C GLU A 255 -24.54 2.43 6.51
N TYR A 256 -24.28 2.87 7.74
CA TYR A 256 -24.93 2.31 8.93
C TYR A 256 -25.90 3.27 9.63
N ILE A 257 -25.72 4.59 9.49
CA ILE A 257 -26.54 5.57 10.21
C ILE A 257 -27.60 6.18 9.29
N ARG A 258 -27.19 6.71 8.14
CA ARG A 258 -28.07 7.41 7.19
C ARG A 258 -28.47 6.53 6.00
N ASN A 259 -28.59 5.24 6.21
CA ASN A 259 -28.95 4.32 5.14
C ASN A 259 -30.43 4.50 4.78
N GLU A 260 -30.72 5.10 3.62
CA GLU A 260 -32.08 5.34 3.09
C GLU A 260 -32.72 4.05 2.51
N GLY A 261 -32.40 2.88 3.08
CA GLY A 261 -32.89 1.57 2.66
C GLY A 261 -32.16 0.96 1.46
N ILE A 262 -31.11 1.61 0.94
CA ILE A 262 -30.29 1.13 -0.18
C ILE A 262 -28.81 1.09 0.27
N THR A 263 -28.36 -0.10 0.68
CA THR A 263 -26.97 -0.37 1.05
C THR A 263 -26.05 -0.43 -0.17
N SER A 264 -24.74 -0.26 0.06
CA SER A 264 -23.68 -0.45 -0.94
C SER A 264 -23.73 -1.80 -1.62
N GLU A 265 -24.03 -2.82 -0.82
CA GLU A 265 -24.13 -4.18 -1.29
C GLU A 265 -25.27 -4.40 -2.29
N ILE A 266 -26.41 -3.72 -2.11
CA ILE A 266 -27.56 -3.82 -3.02
C ILE A 266 -27.22 -3.17 -4.37
N LEU A 267 -26.59 -1.99 -4.36
CA LEU A 267 -26.18 -1.30 -5.59
C LEU A 267 -25.15 -2.12 -6.36
N GLU A 268 -24.15 -2.65 -5.66
CA GLU A 268 -23.13 -3.53 -6.24
C GLU A 268 -23.75 -4.79 -6.84
N ARG A 269 -24.70 -5.44 -6.15
CA ARG A 269 -25.42 -6.62 -6.69
C ARG A 269 -26.17 -6.30 -7.99
N ARG A 270 -26.87 -5.16 -8.04
CA ARG A 270 -27.60 -4.73 -9.26
C ARG A 270 -26.67 -4.44 -10.44
N GLU A 271 -25.47 -3.94 -10.20
CA GLU A 271 -24.46 -3.77 -11.26
C GLU A 271 -23.93 -5.12 -11.74
N ILE A 272 -23.60 -6.02 -10.81
CA ILE A 272 -23.16 -7.38 -11.14
C ILE A 272 -24.19 -8.11 -12.00
N ASP A 273 -25.48 -8.05 -11.64
CA ASP A 273 -26.55 -8.71 -12.40
C ASP A 273 -26.66 -8.14 -13.83
N ARG A 274 -26.48 -6.82 -13.98
CA ARG A 274 -26.44 -6.17 -15.30
C ARG A 274 -25.23 -6.64 -16.12
N ASN A 275 -24.05 -6.70 -15.52
CA ASN A 275 -22.84 -7.18 -16.19
C ASN A 275 -22.99 -8.64 -16.66
N ILE A 276 -23.61 -9.50 -15.84
CA ILE A 276 -23.87 -10.90 -16.21
C ILE A 276 -24.74 -10.97 -17.46
N ILE A 277 -25.86 -10.24 -17.49
CA ILE A 277 -26.79 -10.24 -18.62
C ILE A 277 -26.07 -9.77 -19.89
N GLN A 278 -25.39 -8.62 -19.83
CA GLN A 278 -24.66 -8.07 -20.98
C GLN A 278 -23.58 -9.02 -21.51
N ASN A 279 -22.84 -9.68 -20.60
CA ASN A 279 -21.81 -10.61 -21.00
C ASN A 279 -22.38 -11.90 -21.61
N LEU A 280 -23.52 -12.41 -21.12
CA LEU A 280 -24.20 -13.57 -21.69
C LEU A 280 -24.74 -13.27 -23.09
N ASP A 281 -25.37 -12.11 -23.28
CA ASP A 281 -25.87 -11.67 -24.58
C ASP A 281 -24.72 -11.55 -25.59
N GLY A 282 -23.58 -11.00 -25.16
CA GLY A 282 -22.37 -10.94 -26.00
C GLY A 282 -21.85 -12.32 -26.43
N ILE A 283 -21.84 -13.31 -25.53
CA ILE A 283 -21.39 -14.68 -25.86
C ILE A 283 -22.35 -15.33 -26.86
N ASN A 284 -23.66 -15.23 -26.65
CA ASN A 284 -24.66 -15.83 -27.53
C ASN A 284 -24.59 -15.25 -28.95
N ASN A 285 -24.30 -13.95 -29.07
CA ASN A 285 -24.15 -13.30 -30.37
C ASN A 285 -22.89 -13.79 -31.10
N ASP A 286 -21.74 -13.88 -30.43
CA ASP A 286 -20.49 -14.39 -31.02
C ASP A 286 -20.62 -15.85 -31.50
N ASP A 287 -21.31 -16.70 -30.73
CA ASP A 287 -21.58 -18.10 -31.11
C ASP A 287 -22.47 -18.17 -32.36
N SER A 288 -23.51 -17.32 -32.43
CA SER A 288 -24.41 -17.28 -33.58
C SER A 288 -23.71 -16.81 -34.86
N GLU A 289 -22.80 -15.85 -34.77
CA GLU A 289 -22.03 -15.35 -35.90
C GLU A 289 -21.01 -16.39 -36.38
N THR A 290 -20.41 -17.14 -35.44
CA THR A 290 -19.51 -18.26 -35.74
C THR A 290 -20.25 -19.41 -36.45
N ASP A 291 -21.46 -19.76 -36.00
CA ASP A 291 -22.30 -20.78 -36.65
C ASP A 291 -22.72 -20.39 -38.08
N VAL A 292 -22.96 -19.11 -38.34
CA VAL A 292 -23.25 -18.60 -39.69
C VAL A 292 -22.02 -18.73 -40.59
N LEU A 293 -20.83 -18.37 -40.10
CA LEU A 293 -19.57 -18.47 -40.86
C LEU A 293 -19.16 -19.92 -41.17
N ILE A 294 -19.47 -20.88 -40.30
CA ILE A 294 -19.19 -22.31 -40.56
C ILE A 294 -20.15 -22.89 -41.62
N ARG A 295 -21.37 -22.34 -41.75
CA ARG A 295 -22.39 -22.81 -42.70
C ARG A 295 -22.32 -22.15 -44.07
N SER A 296 -21.55 -21.08 -44.24
CA SER A 296 -21.28 -20.38 -45.51
C SER A 296 -20.08 -20.96 -46.24
#